data_AF-A0A962QZL5-F1
#
_entry.id   AF-A0A962QZL5-F1
#
_cell.length_a   1.000
_cell.length_b   1.000
_cell.length_c   1.000
_cell.angle_alpha   90.00
_cell.angle_beta   90.00
_cell.angle_gamma   90.00
#
_symmetry.space_group_name_H-M   'P 1'
#
loop_
_entity.id
_entity.type
_entity.pdbx_description
1 polymer ?
#
loop_
_entity_poly.entity_id
_entity_poly.type
_entity_poly.pdbx_seq_one_letter_code
_entity_poly.pdbx_strand_id
1 'polypeptide(L)'
;MPVPRTLLAPLLGTLLLAHLPAASAGESTRLLWGDTHLHTSYSFDAFLNQNDSADPDTAYRWARGLPVIHPYTEARVQIGAPLDFLVVSDHAEAMGVLRAIVNGTEQFGEVSGWDWVRRWFAVTSIRLAMWSGNGPLIFKDLLPVKLVNWGDDPVLDPGNAPLNDMLGDLTPTVATSWAAVIDAAEANNRPGEFSALLGWEWSSIPAGANLHRVIVTPNGREQASQYLPFGSDQSQYPQDLWQWLQATAEASDSQFISIPHNSNISKGYMFDETNLRGEPMTSD
;
A
#
# COMPACT_ATOMS: atom_id res chain seq x y z
N MET A 1 44.40 91.40 -22.79
CA MET A 1 45.30 90.44 -22.10
C MET A 1 44.47 89.20 -21.78
N PRO A 2 44.85 88.03 -22.33
CA PRO A 2 44.10 86.79 -22.22
C PRO A 2 44.48 86.02 -20.95
N VAL A 3 43.54 85.28 -20.37
CA VAL A 3 43.83 84.22 -19.38
C VAL A 3 43.36 82.91 -20.02
N PRO A 4 44.23 81.87 -20.12
CA PRO A 4 43.88 80.63 -20.79
C PRO A 4 42.96 79.79 -19.91
N ARG A 5 41.86 79.29 -20.49
CA ARG A 5 41.04 78.24 -19.88
C ARG A 5 41.65 76.89 -20.22
N THR A 6 42.28 76.25 -19.24
CA THR A 6 42.76 74.87 -19.31
C THR A 6 41.56 73.93 -19.30
N LEU A 7 41.41 73.12 -20.34
CA LEU A 7 40.45 72.02 -20.44
C LEU A 7 40.87 70.89 -19.49
N LEU A 8 40.07 70.64 -18.46
CA LEU A 8 40.12 69.39 -17.70
C LEU A 8 39.11 68.42 -18.34
N ALA A 9 39.63 67.41 -19.03
CA ALA A 9 38.84 66.26 -19.44
C ALA A 9 38.47 65.43 -18.19
N PRO A 10 37.21 65.06 -17.96
CA PRO A 10 36.89 64.08 -16.95
C PRO A 10 37.29 62.71 -17.49
N LEU A 11 38.16 61.99 -16.76
CA LEU A 11 38.33 60.56 -16.94
C LEU A 11 36.98 59.89 -16.65
N LEU A 12 36.31 59.38 -17.69
CA LEU A 12 35.25 58.39 -17.52
C LEU A 12 35.90 57.12 -16.97
N GLY A 13 35.80 56.92 -15.66
CA GLY A 13 36.04 55.63 -15.05
C GLY A 13 34.89 54.70 -15.41
N THR A 14 35.12 53.78 -16.35
CA THR A 14 34.18 52.70 -16.64
C THR A 14 34.10 51.80 -15.40
N LEU A 15 33.03 51.93 -14.61
CA LEU A 15 32.70 50.94 -13.58
C LEU A 15 32.31 49.65 -14.31
N LEU A 16 33.22 48.69 -14.37
CA LEU A 16 32.88 47.32 -14.72
C LEU A 16 32.10 46.74 -13.52
N LEU A 17 30.77 46.80 -13.59
CA LEU A 17 29.91 45.99 -12.73
C LEU A 17 30.15 44.52 -13.11
N ALA A 18 30.96 43.84 -12.32
CA ALA A 18 31.07 42.39 -12.39
C ALA A 18 29.68 41.81 -12.11
N HIS A 19 29.02 41.29 -13.15
CA HIS A 19 27.87 40.42 -12.99
C HIS A 19 28.34 39.14 -12.31
N LEU A 20 28.26 39.11 -10.99
CA LEU A 20 28.34 37.86 -10.26
C LEU A 20 27.13 37.01 -10.70
N PRO A 21 27.33 35.76 -11.14
CA PRO A 21 26.21 34.88 -11.40
C PRO A 21 25.44 34.75 -10.09
N ALA A 22 24.14 35.06 -10.12
CA ALA A 22 23.25 34.74 -9.03
C ALA A 22 23.38 33.23 -8.80
N ALA A 23 23.93 32.85 -7.65
CA ALA A 23 23.91 31.47 -7.21
C ALA A 23 22.44 31.03 -7.27
N SER A 24 22.15 30.02 -8.09
CA SER A 24 20.87 29.31 -8.02
C SER A 24 20.70 28.88 -6.57
N ALA A 25 19.80 29.55 -5.84
CA ALA A 25 19.39 29.07 -4.54
C ALA A 25 18.84 27.67 -4.78
N GLY A 26 19.59 26.64 -4.34
CA GLY A 26 19.12 25.26 -4.43
C GLY A 26 17.75 25.17 -3.78
N GLU A 27 16.83 24.41 -4.38
CA GLU A 27 15.52 24.15 -3.79
C GLU A 27 15.72 23.79 -2.31
N SER A 28 15.01 24.51 -1.43
CA SER A 28 15.08 24.24 0.00
C SER A 28 14.51 22.85 0.25
N THR A 29 15.35 21.90 0.69
CA THR A 29 14.89 20.59 1.15
C THR A 29 13.85 20.78 2.25
N ARG A 30 12.65 20.24 2.05
CA ARG A 30 11.58 20.21 3.06
C ARG A 30 11.56 18.84 3.75
N LEU A 31 11.61 18.83 5.07
CA LEU A 31 11.35 17.63 5.86
C LEU A 31 9.84 17.34 5.87
N LEU A 32 9.47 16.08 5.60
CA LEU A 32 8.09 15.60 5.63
C LEU A 32 7.98 14.40 6.58
N TRP A 33 6.87 14.29 7.29
CA TRP A 33 6.54 13.20 8.20
C TRP A 33 5.32 12.45 7.68
N GLY A 34 5.39 11.13 7.59
CA GLY A 34 4.27 10.33 7.15
C GLY A 34 4.49 8.85 7.42
N ASP A 35 3.44 8.07 7.17
CA ASP A 35 3.47 6.62 7.30
C ASP A 35 3.19 5.99 5.92
N THR A 36 3.97 4.96 5.60
CA THR A 36 3.82 4.20 4.36
C THR A 36 3.13 2.87 4.58
N HIS A 37 2.90 2.44 5.82
CA HIS A 37 2.43 1.10 6.13
C HIS A 37 1.34 1.13 7.21
N LEU A 38 0.09 1.23 6.78
CA LEU A 38 -1.08 1.28 7.65
C LEU A 38 -2.22 0.43 7.09
N HIS A 39 -2.77 -0.42 7.95
CA HIS A 39 -3.92 -1.29 7.66
C HIS A 39 -5.20 -0.74 8.31
N THR A 40 -6.30 -0.87 7.58
CA THR A 40 -7.65 -0.44 7.95
C THR A 40 -8.57 -1.66 8.06
N SER A 41 -9.86 -1.44 8.33
CA SER A 41 -10.87 -2.49 8.33
C SER A 41 -11.06 -3.21 6.98
N TYR A 42 -10.39 -2.75 5.91
CA TYR A 42 -10.38 -3.41 4.61
C TYR A 42 -9.31 -4.49 4.52
N SER A 43 -8.27 -4.42 5.36
CA SER A 43 -7.31 -5.50 5.50
C SER A 43 -7.84 -6.61 6.40
N PHE A 44 -7.63 -7.86 5.99
CA PHE A 44 -8.13 -9.02 6.75
C PHE A 44 -7.47 -9.14 8.13
N ASP A 45 -6.18 -8.81 8.25
CA ASP A 45 -5.41 -8.94 9.49
C ASP A 45 -5.86 -7.92 10.53
N ALA A 46 -6.02 -6.65 10.16
CA ALA A 46 -6.54 -5.59 11.00
C ALA A 46 -7.99 -5.88 11.39
N PHE A 47 -8.82 -6.31 10.44
CA PHE A 47 -10.21 -6.66 10.69
C PHE A 47 -10.35 -7.80 11.70
N LEU A 48 -9.56 -8.87 11.54
CA LEU A 48 -9.55 -9.99 12.48
C LEU A 48 -8.94 -9.62 13.84
N ASN A 49 -8.10 -8.57 13.90
CA ASN A 49 -7.55 -7.97 15.11
C ASN A 49 -8.39 -6.80 15.65
N GLN A 50 -9.71 -6.90 15.54
CA GLN A 50 -10.68 -6.02 16.18
C GLN A 50 -10.70 -4.58 15.64
N ASN A 51 -10.16 -4.36 14.43
CA ASN A 51 -10.44 -3.15 13.66
C ASN A 51 -11.60 -3.40 12.68
N ASP A 52 -12.82 -3.42 13.20
CA ASP A 52 -14.02 -3.65 12.38
C ASP A 52 -14.60 -2.37 11.74
N SER A 53 -14.13 -1.19 12.16
CA SER A 53 -14.79 0.09 11.90
C SER A 53 -13.89 1.20 11.39
N ALA A 54 -12.58 1.21 11.67
CA ALA A 54 -11.69 2.25 11.14
C ALA A 54 -11.32 1.92 9.69
N ASP A 55 -12.04 2.53 8.76
CA ASP A 55 -11.88 2.41 7.30
C ASP A 55 -10.84 3.39 6.73
N PRO A 56 -10.57 3.36 5.41
CA PRO A 56 -9.61 4.27 4.78
C PRO A 56 -9.90 5.76 5.00
N ASP A 57 -11.17 6.20 4.98
CA ASP A 57 -11.52 7.60 5.27
C ASP A 57 -11.15 7.95 6.72
N THR A 58 -11.47 7.07 7.66
CA THR A 58 -11.11 7.23 9.07
C THR A 58 -9.59 7.37 9.24
N ALA A 59 -8.81 6.54 8.57
CA ALA A 59 -7.34 6.57 8.62
C ALA A 59 -6.78 7.91 8.10
N TYR A 60 -7.21 8.37 6.92
CA TYR A 60 -6.76 9.66 6.38
C TYR A 60 -7.20 10.85 7.24
N ARG A 61 -8.43 10.82 7.78
CA ARG A 61 -8.91 11.86 8.71
C ARG A 61 -8.04 11.93 9.96
N TRP A 62 -7.72 10.79 10.56
CA TRP A 62 -6.84 10.72 11.72
C TRP A 62 -5.44 11.28 11.40
N ALA A 63 -4.85 10.88 10.26
CA ALA A 63 -3.54 11.39 9.81
C ALA A 63 -3.54 12.90 9.60
N ARG A 64 -4.66 13.48 9.13
CA ARG A 64 -4.84 14.94 9.00
C ARG A 64 -5.10 15.65 10.33
N GLY A 65 -5.04 14.95 11.46
CA GLY A 65 -5.26 15.51 12.78
C GLY A 65 -6.74 15.69 13.14
N LEU A 66 -7.67 15.07 12.42
CA LEU A 66 -9.07 15.06 12.83
C LEU A 66 -9.29 13.98 13.90
N PRO A 67 -10.15 14.23 14.90
CA PRO A 67 -10.50 13.20 15.85
C PRO A 67 -11.36 12.11 15.20
N VAL A 68 -11.08 10.87 15.57
CA VAL A 68 -11.79 9.65 15.12
C VAL A 68 -12.16 8.77 16.31
N ILE A 69 -12.99 7.76 16.09
CA ILE A 69 -13.34 6.76 17.10
C ILE A 69 -12.37 5.58 16.98
N HIS A 70 -11.77 5.19 18.10
CA HIS A 70 -10.90 4.02 18.15
C HIS A 70 -11.75 2.74 18.05
N PRO A 71 -11.47 1.82 17.10
CA PRO A 71 -12.35 0.68 16.82
C PRO A 71 -12.54 -0.26 18.01
N TYR A 72 -11.49 -0.49 18.81
CA TYR A 72 -11.59 -1.34 20.00
C TYR A 72 -12.12 -0.64 21.27
N THR A 73 -11.58 0.54 21.61
CA THR A 73 -11.88 1.18 22.91
C THR A 73 -13.09 2.11 22.89
N GLU A 74 -13.63 2.40 21.70
CA GLU A 74 -14.69 3.40 21.46
C GLU A 74 -14.32 4.82 21.94
N ALA A 75 -13.06 5.04 22.34
CA ALA A 75 -12.58 6.33 22.75
C ALA A 75 -12.40 7.23 21.53
N ARG A 76 -12.70 8.51 21.71
CA ARG A 76 -12.33 9.55 20.74
C ARG A 76 -10.83 9.80 20.82
N VAL A 77 -10.10 9.52 19.75
CA VAL A 77 -8.64 9.66 19.66
C VAL A 77 -8.24 10.64 18.55
N GLN A 78 -7.09 11.28 18.70
CA GLN A 78 -6.56 12.26 17.77
C GLN A 78 -5.03 12.25 17.84
N ILE A 79 -4.34 12.29 16.70
CA ILE A 79 -2.88 12.46 16.67
C ILE A 79 -2.51 13.89 17.10
N GLY A 80 -1.43 14.03 17.88
CA GLY A 80 -1.02 15.33 18.41
C GLY A 80 -0.50 16.30 17.34
N ALA A 81 0.13 15.79 16.29
CA ALA A 81 0.59 16.53 15.13
C ALA A 81 0.13 15.81 13.85
N PRO A 82 -0.53 16.50 12.90
CA PRO A 82 -0.88 15.91 11.61
C PRO A 82 0.35 15.42 10.85
N LEU A 83 0.17 14.37 10.05
CA LEU A 83 1.17 13.90 9.09
C LEU A 83 1.12 14.75 7.82
N ASP A 84 2.22 14.80 7.08
CA ASP A 84 2.30 15.37 5.73
C ASP A 84 1.76 14.39 4.68
N PHE A 85 1.83 13.08 4.93
CA PHE A 85 1.26 12.05 4.04
C PHE A 85 0.89 10.77 4.78
N LEU A 86 0.00 9.98 4.19
CA LEU A 86 -0.30 8.61 4.61
C LEU A 86 -0.50 7.73 3.37
N VAL A 87 0.03 6.52 3.41
CA VAL A 87 -0.40 5.42 2.54
C VAL A 87 -1.32 4.50 3.35
N VAL A 88 -2.55 4.30 2.88
CA VAL A 88 -3.38 3.18 3.32
C VAL A 88 -2.95 1.97 2.49
N SER A 89 -2.39 0.96 3.14
CA SER A 89 -1.74 -0.18 2.50
C SER A 89 -2.40 -1.49 2.92
N ASP A 90 -3.73 -1.56 2.80
CA ASP A 90 -4.48 -2.79 3.08
C ASP A 90 -3.99 -3.95 2.21
N HIS A 91 -4.07 -5.19 2.72
CA HIS A 91 -3.76 -6.39 1.95
C HIS A 91 -4.55 -6.43 0.62
N ALA A 92 -3.85 -6.67 -0.50
CA ALA A 92 -4.50 -6.93 -1.79
C ALA A 92 -5.27 -8.24 -1.77
N GLU A 93 -4.76 -9.23 -1.03
CA GLU A 93 -5.36 -10.54 -0.89
C GLU A 93 -6.74 -10.43 -0.25
N ALA A 94 -7.77 -10.72 -1.03
CA ALA A 94 -9.17 -10.62 -0.62
C ALA A 94 -9.53 -9.26 0.03
N MET A 95 -8.98 -8.16 -0.49
CA MET A 95 -9.20 -6.80 0.02
C MET A 95 -10.69 -6.54 0.29
N GLY A 96 -11.00 -6.17 1.54
CA GLY A 96 -12.34 -5.82 2.02
C GLY A 96 -13.36 -6.96 2.09
N VAL A 97 -12.98 -8.20 1.71
CA VAL A 97 -13.91 -9.33 1.63
C VAL A 97 -14.47 -9.72 3.00
N LEU A 98 -13.63 -9.79 4.05
CA LEU A 98 -14.11 -10.13 5.39
C LEU A 98 -15.10 -9.09 5.92
N ARG A 99 -14.79 -7.80 5.74
CA ARG A 99 -15.68 -6.70 6.09
C ARG A 99 -17.01 -6.79 5.35
N ALA A 100 -16.97 -7.08 4.04
CA ALA A 100 -18.17 -7.22 3.24
C ALA A 100 -19.04 -8.41 3.71
N ILE A 101 -18.43 -9.56 4.01
CA ILE A 101 -19.12 -10.74 4.56
C ILE A 101 -19.84 -10.42 5.86
N VAL A 102 -19.16 -9.75 6.81
CA VAL A 102 -19.74 -9.41 8.11
C VAL A 102 -20.89 -8.42 7.97
N ASN A 103 -20.76 -7.47 7.04
CA ASN A 103 -21.78 -6.44 6.80
C ASN A 103 -22.92 -6.91 5.89
N GLY A 104 -22.83 -8.08 5.27
CA GLY A 104 -23.84 -8.57 4.33
C GLY A 104 -23.83 -7.84 2.99
N THR A 105 -22.68 -7.28 2.60
CA THR A 105 -22.51 -6.51 1.35
C THR A 105 -21.57 -7.21 0.37
N GLU A 106 -21.20 -8.46 0.65
CA GLU A 106 -20.33 -9.25 -0.20
C GLU A 106 -20.92 -9.49 -1.60
N GLN A 107 -20.06 -9.39 -2.62
CA GLN A 107 -20.38 -9.65 -4.01
C GLN A 107 -19.41 -10.72 -4.52
N PHE A 108 -19.94 -11.90 -4.83
CA PHE A 108 -19.14 -13.02 -5.32
C PHE A 108 -19.60 -13.45 -6.71
N GLY A 109 -18.69 -13.99 -7.52
CA GLY A 109 -19.05 -14.63 -8.78
C GLY A 109 -19.93 -15.87 -8.54
N GLU A 110 -20.65 -16.29 -9.57
CA GLU A 110 -21.58 -17.42 -9.48
C GLU A 110 -20.87 -18.73 -9.13
N VAL A 111 -21.48 -19.52 -8.23
CA VAL A 111 -21.10 -20.90 -7.94
C VAL A 111 -22.33 -21.78 -7.96
N SER A 112 -22.15 -23.06 -8.27
CA SER A 112 -23.25 -24.01 -8.37
C SER A 112 -22.96 -25.31 -7.63
N GLY A 113 -24.01 -26.12 -7.44
CA GLY A 113 -23.87 -27.44 -6.84
C GLY A 113 -23.25 -27.40 -5.44
N TRP A 114 -22.17 -28.15 -5.27
CA TRP A 114 -21.56 -28.33 -3.95
C TRP A 114 -20.73 -27.14 -3.48
N ASP A 115 -20.24 -26.32 -4.42
CA ASP A 115 -19.45 -25.13 -4.09
C ASP A 115 -20.32 -24.03 -3.49
N TRP A 116 -21.61 -23.96 -3.87
CA TRP A 116 -22.58 -23.10 -3.18
C TRP A 116 -22.72 -23.48 -1.70
N VAL A 117 -22.80 -24.77 -1.39
CA VAL A 117 -22.93 -25.25 0.01
C VAL A 117 -21.65 -24.95 0.80
N ARG A 118 -20.48 -25.20 0.20
CA ARG A 118 -19.18 -24.86 0.79
C ARG A 118 -19.06 -23.37 1.07
N ARG A 119 -19.41 -22.51 0.12
CA ARG A 119 -19.42 -21.05 0.28
C ARG A 119 -20.38 -20.63 1.39
N TRP A 120 -21.61 -21.13 1.39
CA TRP A 120 -22.60 -20.80 2.42
C TRP A 120 -22.07 -21.15 3.82
N PHE A 121 -21.46 -22.33 3.97
CA PHE A 121 -20.86 -22.75 5.22
C PHE A 121 -19.68 -21.87 5.63
N ALA A 122 -18.79 -21.51 4.69
CA ALA A 122 -17.66 -20.61 4.94
C ALA A 122 -18.11 -19.22 5.41
N VAL A 123 -19.03 -18.58 4.68
CA VAL A 123 -19.62 -17.27 5.02
C VAL A 123 -20.29 -17.31 6.40
N THR A 124 -21.07 -18.36 6.67
CA THR A 124 -21.75 -18.54 7.97
C THR A 124 -20.73 -18.70 9.11
N SER A 125 -19.66 -19.46 8.88
CA SER A 125 -18.60 -19.69 9.86
C SER A 125 -17.83 -18.41 10.17
N ILE A 126 -17.50 -17.62 9.15
CA ILE A 126 -16.84 -16.30 9.32
C ILE A 126 -17.73 -15.39 10.17
N ARG A 127 -19.02 -15.25 9.83
CA ARG A 127 -19.97 -14.43 10.59
C ARG A 127 -20.07 -14.87 12.04
N LEU A 128 -20.19 -16.18 12.28
CA LEU A 128 -20.30 -16.73 13.63
C LEU A 128 -19.05 -16.47 14.46
N ALA A 129 -17.87 -16.62 13.86
CA ALA A 129 -16.61 -16.37 14.54
C ALA A 129 -16.40 -14.90 14.88
N MET A 130 -16.75 -13.99 13.96
CA MET A 130 -16.70 -12.56 14.21
C MET A 130 -17.69 -12.15 15.32
N TRP A 131 -18.93 -12.65 15.27
CA TRP A 131 -19.94 -12.36 16.30
C TRP A 131 -19.56 -12.89 17.69
N SER A 132 -18.84 -14.01 17.75
CA SER A 132 -18.38 -14.61 19.01
C SER A 132 -17.05 -14.04 19.53
N GLY A 133 -16.46 -13.05 18.85
CA GLY A 133 -15.17 -12.45 19.22
C GLY A 133 -13.95 -13.35 18.96
N ASN A 134 -14.13 -14.43 18.19
CA ASN A 134 -13.10 -15.42 17.89
C ASN A 134 -12.33 -15.14 16.59
N GLY A 135 -12.46 -13.95 16.00
CA GLY A 135 -11.71 -13.53 14.80
C GLY A 135 -10.20 -13.80 14.87
N PRO A 136 -9.50 -13.45 15.96
CA PRO A 136 -8.07 -13.73 16.10
C PRO A 136 -7.69 -15.22 16.08
N LEU A 137 -8.61 -16.12 16.48
CA LEU A 137 -8.36 -17.57 16.44
C LEU A 137 -8.41 -18.11 15.01
N ILE A 138 -9.34 -17.60 14.18
CA ILE A 138 -9.37 -17.92 12.74
C ILE A 138 -8.09 -17.44 12.04
N PHE A 139 -7.62 -16.24 12.35
CA PHE A 139 -6.40 -15.68 11.74
C PHE A 139 -5.20 -16.62 11.93
N LYS A 140 -5.02 -17.18 13.13
CA LYS A 140 -3.94 -18.12 13.42
C LYS A 140 -4.01 -19.39 12.58
N ASP A 141 -5.22 -19.89 12.29
CA ASP A 141 -5.43 -21.09 11.49
C ASP A 141 -5.30 -20.83 9.98
N LEU A 142 -5.38 -19.56 9.55
CA LEU A 142 -5.10 -19.13 8.17
C LEU A 142 -3.61 -18.91 7.88
N LEU A 143 -2.76 -18.84 8.91
CA LEU A 143 -1.32 -18.69 8.72
C LEU A 143 -0.69 -19.99 8.22
N PRO A 144 0.13 -19.95 7.15
CA PRO A 144 0.81 -21.13 6.63
C PRO A 144 1.73 -21.76 7.69
N VAL A 145 1.76 -23.09 7.68
CA VAL A 145 2.59 -23.89 8.59
C VAL A 145 4.06 -23.90 8.13
N LYS A 146 4.95 -24.28 9.05
CA LYS A 146 6.41 -24.30 8.84
C LYS A 146 6.78 -25.08 7.57
N LEU A 147 7.78 -24.56 6.83
CA LEU A 147 8.51 -25.27 5.76
C LEU A 147 8.68 -26.76 6.08
N VAL A 148 8.16 -27.61 5.20
CA VAL A 148 8.37 -29.06 5.27
C VAL A 148 9.67 -29.41 4.55
N ASN A 149 9.98 -28.74 3.45
CA ASN A 149 11.18 -28.97 2.64
C ASN A 149 12.06 -27.71 2.62
N TRP A 150 13.13 -27.69 3.41
CA TRP A 150 14.08 -26.58 3.43
C TRP A 150 15.06 -26.66 2.25
N GLY A 151 15.18 -25.56 1.49
CA GLY A 151 16.16 -25.42 0.38
C GLY A 151 15.58 -25.60 -1.03
N ASP A 152 14.31 -25.96 -1.14
CA ASP A 152 13.55 -25.98 -2.40
C ASP A 152 12.71 -24.70 -2.55
N ASP A 153 12.05 -24.50 -3.70
CA ASP A 153 11.12 -23.39 -3.94
C ASP A 153 10.01 -23.39 -2.88
N PRO A 154 9.98 -22.39 -1.96
CA PRO A 154 9.06 -22.38 -0.83
C PRO A 154 7.62 -22.11 -1.26
N VAL A 155 7.39 -21.58 -2.47
CA VAL A 155 6.05 -21.37 -3.01
C VAL A 155 5.40 -22.70 -3.38
N LEU A 156 6.20 -23.69 -3.79
CA LEU A 156 5.75 -25.04 -4.14
C LEU A 156 5.65 -25.98 -2.93
N ASP A 157 6.04 -25.53 -1.74
CA ASP A 157 5.97 -26.34 -0.51
C ASP A 157 4.50 -26.70 -0.20
N PRO A 158 4.17 -27.96 0.15
CA PRO A 158 2.81 -28.36 0.50
C PRO A 158 2.20 -27.57 1.68
N GLY A 159 3.03 -26.96 2.53
CA GLY A 159 2.61 -26.06 3.61
C GLY A 159 2.18 -24.67 3.15
N ASN A 160 2.43 -24.31 1.88
CA ASN A 160 1.97 -23.09 1.23
C ASN A 160 0.61 -23.31 0.54
N ALA A 161 -0.44 -23.56 1.33
CA ALA A 161 -1.78 -23.71 0.77
C ALA A 161 -2.26 -22.38 0.16
N PRO A 162 -2.88 -22.40 -1.04
CA PRO A 162 -3.45 -21.18 -1.63
C PRO A 162 -4.50 -20.59 -0.68
N LEU A 163 -4.62 -19.26 -0.70
CA LEU A 163 -5.66 -18.53 0.02
C LEU A 163 -7.05 -18.98 -0.48
N ASN A 164 -7.58 -19.95 0.25
CA ASN A 164 -8.91 -20.56 0.25
C ASN A 164 -9.84 -20.33 -0.98
N ASP A 165 -9.98 -21.37 -1.81
CA ASP A 165 -10.94 -21.48 -2.92
C ASP A 165 -12.42 -21.60 -2.48
N MET A 166 -12.72 -21.69 -1.18
CA MET A 166 -14.10 -21.93 -0.70
C MET A 166 -15.08 -20.79 -0.96
N LEU A 167 -14.59 -19.57 -1.19
CA LEU A 167 -15.45 -18.41 -1.46
C LEU A 167 -15.69 -18.19 -2.96
N GLY A 168 -14.99 -18.88 -3.85
CA GLY A 168 -15.04 -18.67 -5.30
C GLY A 168 -14.51 -17.29 -5.71
N ASP A 169 -15.01 -16.75 -6.82
CA ASP A 169 -14.55 -15.46 -7.35
C ASP A 169 -14.90 -14.27 -6.43
N LEU A 170 -13.85 -13.62 -5.91
CA LEU A 170 -13.90 -12.47 -5.01
C LEU A 170 -13.76 -11.12 -5.73
N THR A 171 -13.42 -11.13 -7.02
CA THR A 171 -13.12 -9.92 -7.81
C THR A 171 -14.18 -8.83 -7.68
N PRO A 172 -15.50 -9.09 -7.68
CA PRO A 172 -16.50 -8.04 -7.54
C PRO A 172 -16.43 -7.30 -6.19
N THR A 173 -16.17 -8.02 -5.10
CA THR A 173 -15.99 -7.40 -3.77
C THR A 173 -14.68 -6.61 -3.73
N VAL A 174 -13.58 -7.19 -4.20
CA VAL A 174 -12.27 -6.50 -4.26
C VAL A 174 -12.36 -5.22 -5.09
N ALA A 175 -13.05 -5.24 -6.23
CA ALA A 175 -13.27 -4.05 -7.05
C ALA A 175 -14.08 -2.96 -6.34
N THR A 176 -15.16 -3.36 -5.65
CA THR A 176 -15.95 -2.42 -4.83
C THR A 176 -15.10 -1.81 -3.71
N SER A 177 -14.28 -2.63 -3.06
CA SER A 177 -13.41 -2.19 -1.97
C SER A 177 -12.29 -1.28 -2.44
N TRP A 178 -11.64 -1.60 -3.56
CA TRP A 178 -10.62 -0.77 -4.16
C TRP A 178 -11.17 0.59 -4.60
N ALA A 179 -12.35 0.62 -5.20
CA ALA A 179 -13.04 1.88 -5.52
C ALA A 179 -13.27 2.74 -4.27
N ALA A 180 -13.64 2.14 -3.13
CA ALA A 180 -13.83 2.87 -1.88
C ALA A 180 -12.50 3.41 -1.30
N VAL A 181 -11.39 2.66 -1.44
CA VAL A 181 -10.04 3.15 -1.08
C VAL A 181 -9.67 4.37 -1.92
N ILE A 182 -9.91 4.30 -3.24
CA ILE A 182 -9.74 5.44 -4.16
C ILE A 182 -10.59 6.63 -3.72
N ASP A 183 -11.87 6.42 -3.44
CA ASP A 183 -12.79 7.46 -2.97
C ASP A 183 -12.28 8.15 -1.71
N ALA A 184 -11.81 7.37 -0.73
CA ALA A 184 -11.29 7.91 0.52
C ALA A 184 -10.01 8.73 0.33
N ALA A 185 -9.08 8.27 -0.51
CA ALA A 185 -7.85 9.00 -0.80
C ALA A 185 -8.17 10.34 -1.51
N GLU A 186 -8.98 10.31 -2.56
CA GLU A 186 -9.40 11.51 -3.30
C GLU A 186 -10.12 12.52 -2.40
N ALA A 187 -11.03 12.05 -1.54
CA ALA A 187 -11.77 12.91 -0.62
C ALA A 187 -10.86 13.59 0.42
N ASN A 188 -9.72 12.98 0.76
CA ASN A 188 -8.82 13.45 1.81
C ASN A 188 -7.53 14.11 1.31
N ASN A 189 -7.17 13.94 0.05
CA ASN A 189 -5.98 14.57 -0.52
C ASN A 189 -6.13 16.10 -0.50
N ARG A 190 -5.12 16.81 0.02
CA ARG A 190 -5.08 18.28 0.09
C ARG A 190 -3.74 18.74 -0.46
N PRO A 191 -3.61 18.93 -1.79
CA PRO A 191 -2.34 19.30 -2.41
C PRO A 191 -1.66 20.50 -1.72
N GLY A 192 -0.40 20.32 -1.33
CA GLY A 192 0.39 21.31 -0.58
C GLY A 192 0.27 21.24 0.95
N GLU A 193 -0.76 20.57 1.47
CA GLU A 193 -1.02 20.41 2.92
C GLU A 193 -0.90 18.96 3.39
N PHE A 194 -1.51 18.01 2.68
CA PHE A 194 -1.52 16.59 3.02
C PHE A 194 -1.67 15.74 1.76
N SER A 195 -0.81 14.73 1.60
CA SER A 195 -0.92 13.74 0.52
C SER A 195 -1.57 12.45 1.00
N ALA A 196 -2.79 12.19 0.53
CA ALA A 196 -3.43 10.88 0.67
C ALA A 196 -2.93 10.00 -0.47
N LEU A 197 -1.92 9.16 -0.20
CA LEU A 197 -1.32 8.30 -1.21
C LEU A 197 -2.08 6.99 -1.32
N LEU A 198 -2.29 6.54 -2.55
CA LEU A 198 -2.87 5.24 -2.84
C LEU A 198 -1.81 4.15 -2.73
N GLY A 199 -2.20 3.02 -2.16
CA GLY A 199 -1.35 1.87 -2.05
C GLY A 199 -2.09 0.62 -1.60
N TRP A 200 -1.35 -0.48 -1.53
CA TRP A 200 -1.80 -1.75 -0.99
C TRP A 200 -0.58 -2.55 -0.54
N GLU A 201 -0.80 -3.58 0.27
CA GLU A 201 0.24 -4.55 0.60
C GLU A 201 0.10 -5.81 -0.26
N TRP A 202 1.21 -6.25 -0.86
CA TRP A 202 1.37 -7.57 -1.42
C TRP A 202 2.09 -8.46 -0.40
N SER A 203 1.47 -9.56 0.01
CA SER A 203 1.84 -10.25 1.26
C SER A 203 2.15 -11.72 1.04
N SER A 204 3.26 -11.94 0.34
CA SER A 204 3.80 -13.27 0.12
C SER A 204 4.44 -13.82 1.40
N ILE A 205 3.98 -15.01 1.79
CA ILE A 205 4.43 -15.72 3.00
C ILE A 205 4.75 -17.20 2.75
N PRO A 206 5.41 -17.57 1.64
CA PRO A 206 5.64 -18.96 1.28
C PRO A 206 6.35 -19.68 2.41
N ALA A 207 5.66 -20.69 2.94
CA ALA A 207 6.08 -21.48 4.09
C ALA A 207 6.55 -20.63 5.30
N GLY A 208 5.90 -19.49 5.50
CA GLY A 208 6.09 -18.53 6.58
C GLY A 208 7.30 -17.61 6.42
N ALA A 209 7.91 -17.50 5.24
CA ALA A 209 8.92 -16.50 4.94
C ALA A 209 8.27 -15.18 4.55
N ASN A 210 8.44 -14.12 5.35
CA ASN A 210 7.81 -12.83 5.05
C ASN A 210 8.51 -12.12 3.88
N LEU A 211 7.80 -11.95 2.78
CA LEU A 211 8.24 -11.21 1.60
C LEU A 211 7.30 -10.05 1.28
N HIS A 212 6.75 -9.40 2.30
CA HIS A 212 5.73 -8.37 2.09
C HIS A 212 6.32 -7.10 1.44
N ARG A 213 5.49 -6.43 0.65
CA ARG A 213 5.81 -5.17 -0.02
C ARG A 213 4.61 -4.24 0.03
N VAL A 214 4.83 -3.00 0.48
CA VAL A 214 3.87 -1.93 0.24
C VAL A 214 4.08 -1.43 -1.19
N ILE A 215 3.03 -1.45 -1.98
CA ILE A 215 2.98 -0.80 -3.28
C ILE A 215 2.35 0.57 -3.09
N VAL A 216 3.01 1.60 -3.60
CA VAL A 216 2.55 2.99 -3.55
C VAL A 216 2.45 3.51 -4.98
N THR A 217 1.37 4.23 -5.28
CA THR A 217 1.22 4.97 -6.53
C THR A 217 0.92 6.44 -6.23
N PRO A 218 1.60 7.39 -6.90
CA PRO A 218 1.27 8.82 -6.78
C PRO A 218 0.07 9.21 -7.66
N ASN A 219 -0.43 8.27 -8.48
CA ASN A 219 -1.52 8.54 -9.40
C ASN A 219 -2.86 8.70 -8.66
N GLY A 220 -3.83 9.34 -9.31
CA GLY A 220 -5.18 9.53 -8.77
C GLY A 220 -6.19 8.55 -9.35
N ARG A 221 -7.47 8.83 -9.10
CA ARG A 221 -8.62 8.00 -9.54
C ARG A 221 -8.56 7.55 -11.00
N GLU A 222 -8.21 8.45 -11.92
CA GLU A 222 -8.28 8.17 -13.36
C GLU A 222 -7.43 6.95 -13.74
N GLN A 223 -6.21 6.86 -13.22
CA GLN A 223 -5.32 5.72 -13.43
C GLN A 223 -5.68 4.55 -12.51
N ALA A 224 -5.87 4.82 -11.22
CA ALA A 224 -6.10 3.77 -10.21
C ALA A 224 -7.37 2.94 -10.46
N SER A 225 -8.37 3.49 -11.15
CA SER A 225 -9.61 2.77 -11.50
C SER A 225 -9.45 1.79 -12.68
N GLN A 226 -8.28 1.74 -13.33
CA GLN A 226 -8.03 0.90 -14.50
C GLN A 226 -7.53 -0.50 -14.15
N TYR A 227 -7.15 -0.74 -12.90
CA TYR A 227 -6.61 -2.00 -12.42
C TYR A 227 -7.13 -2.34 -11.02
N LEU A 228 -6.98 -3.60 -10.64
CA LEU A 228 -7.15 -4.06 -9.25
C LEU A 228 -5.76 -4.31 -8.64
N PRO A 229 -5.60 -4.11 -7.32
CA PRO A 229 -4.37 -4.47 -6.62
C PRO A 229 -3.92 -5.90 -6.91
N PHE A 230 -2.66 -6.07 -7.29
CA PHE A 230 -2.07 -7.41 -7.45
C PHE A 230 -1.70 -7.98 -6.09
N GLY A 231 -2.30 -9.12 -5.76
CA GLY A 231 -2.11 -9.82 -4.50
C GLY A 231 -1.30 -11.11 -4.67
N SER A 232 -0.81 -11.63 -3.56
CA SER A 232 -0.09 -12.90 -3.51
C SER A 232 -0.99 -14.13 -3.67
N ASP A 233 -2.31 -13.93 -3.63
CA ASP A 233 -3.33 -14.87 -4.08
C ASP A 233 -3.29 -15.12 -5.60
N GLN A 234 -2.76 -14.16 -6.37
CA GLN A 234 -2.48 -14.31 -7.80
C GLN A 234 -1.09 -14.92 -8.05
N SER A 235 -0.06 -14.44 -7.34
CA SER A 235 1.26 -15.06 -7.34
C SER A 235 2.08 -14.68 -6.10
N GLN A 236 2.71 -15.68 -5.48
CA GLN A 236 3.62 -15.51 -4.34
C GLN A 236 5.05 -15.12 -4.75
N TYR A 237 5.36 -15.04 -6.05
CA TYR A 237 6.70 -14.71 -6.54
C TYR A 237 6.87 -13.19 -6.73
N PRO A 238 7.91 -12.56 -6.14
CA PRO A 238 8.17 -11.13 -6.33
C PRO A 238 8.36 -10.71 -7.80
N GLN A 239 8.92 -11.58 -8.63
CA GLN A 239 9.14 -11.34 -10.05
C GLN A 239 7.82 -11.17 -10.82
N ASP A 240 6.79 -11.93 -10.44
CA ASP A 240 5.49 -11.86 -11.10
C ASP A 240 4.78 -10.55 -10.70
N LEU A 241 4.94 -10.11 -9.45
CA LEU A 241 4.53 -8.77 -9.00
C LEU A 241 5.25 -7.68 -9.82
N TRP A 242 6.56 -7.75 -10.00
CA TRP A 242 7.31 -6.73 -10.75
C TRP A 242 6.89 -6.68 -12.22
N GLN A 243 6.70 -7.83 -12.87
CA GLN A 243 6.18 -7.91 -14.23
C GLN A 243 4.77 -7.29 -14.31
N TRP A 244 3.91 -7.57 -13.34
CA TRP A 244 2.58 -6.97 -13.27
C TRP A 244 2.65 -5.45 -13.09
N LEU A 245 3.52 -4.94 -12.21
CA LEU A 245 3.71 -3.50 -11.99
C LEU A 245 4.18 -2.80 -13.26
N GLN A 246 5.15 -3.38 -13.97
CA GLN A 246 5.64 -2.84 -15.24
C GLN A 246 4.54 -2.81 -16.29
N ALA A 247 3.86 -3.93 -16.53
CA ALA A 247 2.81 -4.02 -17.53
C ALA A 247 1.63 -3.07 -17.22
N THR A 248 1.27 -2.95 -15.95
CA THR A 248 0.19 -2.06 -15.51
C THR A 248 0.59 -0.59 -15.63
N ALA A 249 1.84 -0.24 -15.30
CA ALA A 249 2.37 1.11 -15.49
C ALA A 249 2.28 1.53 -16.96
N GLU A 250 2.73 0.66 -17.87
CA GLU A 250 2.68 0.91 -19.33
C GLU A 250 1.24 1.01 -19.86
N ALA A 251 0.33 0.17 -19.38
CA ALA A 251 -1.05 0.12 -19.86
C ALA A 251 -1.95 1.26 -19.34
N SER A 252 -1.67 1.78 -18.15
CA SER A 252 -2.51 2.76 -17.46
C SER A 252 -1.88 4.14 -17.27
N ASP A 253 -0.65 4.34 -17.78
CA ASP A 253 0.16 5.54 -17.52
C ASP A 253 0.37 5.80 -16.01
N SER A 254 0.55 4.70 -15.26
CA SER A 254 0.76 4.72 -13.81
C SER A 254 2.24 4.65 -13.45
N GLN A 255 2.54 5.06 -12.22
CA GLN A 255 3.84 4.92 -11.58
C GLN A 255 3.65 4.14 -10.28
N PHE A 256 4.61 3.28 -9.98
CA PHE A 256 4.60 2.48 -8.77
C PHE A 256 5.96 2.51 -8.08
N ILE A 257 5.92 2.47 -6.75
CA ILE A 257 7.06 2.18 -5.89
C ILE A 257 6.71 0.94 -5.09
N SER A 258 7.62 -0.03 -5.03
CA SER A 258 7.50 -1.23 -4.20
C SER A 258 8.48 -1.15 -3.05
N ILE A 259 7.99 -1.03 -1.82
CA ILE A 259 8.78 -0.88 -0.60
C ILE A 259 8.72 -2.21 0.18
N PRO A 260 9.81 -3.02 0.24
CA PRO A 260 9.83 -4.21 1.07
C PRO A 260 9.86 -3.83 2.55
N HIS A 261 9.21 -4.61 3.41
CA HIS A 261 9.26 -4.44 4.87
C HIS A 261 9.36 -5.80 5.59
N ASN A 262 9.62 -5.75 6.90
CA ASN A 262 9.74 -6.93 7.77
C ASN A 262 10.75 -8.00 7.30
N SER A 263 11.83 -7.57 6.64
CA SER A 263 12.85 -8.44 6.07
C SER A 263 13.53 -9.38 7.08
N ASN A 264 13.51 -9.02 8.37
CA ASN A 264 14.03 -9.86 9.45
C ASN A 264 13.26 -11.19 9.62
N ILE A 265 12.02 -11.30 9.11
CA ILE A 265 11.18 -12.51 9.15
C ILE A 265 11.18 -13.22 7.78
N SER A 266 11.96 -12.75 6.81
CA SER A 266 12.02 -13.36 5.47
C SER A 266 12.77 -14.70 5.44
N LYS A 267 13.34 -15.14 6.56
CA LYS A 267 14.20 -16.35 6.65
C LYS A 267 15.38 -16.33 5.67
N GLY A 268 15.88 -15.15 5.30
CA GLY A 268 16.99 -14.96 4.36
C GLY A 268 16.56 -14.73 2.90
N TYR A 269 15.35 -15.16 2.51
CA TYR A 269 14.89 -15.10 1.11
C TYR A 269 14.79 -13.69 0.50
N MET A 270 14.73 -12.63 1.31
CA MET A 270 14.66 -11.26 0.78
C MET A 270 16.00 -10.72 0.27
N PHE A 271 17.12 -11.29 0.75
CA PHE A 271 18.48 -10.85 0.41
C PHE A 271 19.35 -12.00 -0.11
N ASP A 272 18.71 -13.02 -0.68
CA ASP A 272 19.39 -14.21 -1.23
C ASP A 272 20.04 -13.87 -2.59
N GLU A 273 21.08 -14.62 -2.96
CA GLU A 273 21.74 -14.52 -4.27
C GLU A 273 20.91 -15.17 -5.39
N THR A 274 19.91 -15.98 -5.01
CA THR A 274 18.94 -16.59 -5.94
C THR A 274 17.51 -16.16 -5.61
N ASN A 275 16.66 -16.09 -6.63
CA ASN A 275 15.23 -15.88 -6.43
C ASN A 275 14.54 -17.16 -5.91
N LEU A 276 13.24 -17.06 -5.58
CA LEU A 276 12.47 -18.21 -5.08
C LEU A 276 12.37 -19.38 -6.08
N ARG A 277 12.56 -19.11 -7.38
CA ARG A 277 12.60 -20.12 -8.44
C ARG A 277 13.98 -20.79 -8.57
N GLY A 278 14.95 -20.40 -7.74
CA GLY A 278 16.32 -20.92 -7.76
C GLY A 278 17.21 -20.32 -8.86
N GLU A 279 16.76 -19.25 -9.51
CA GLU A 279 17.54 -18.57 -10.56
C GLU A 279 18.41 -17.48 -9.92
N PRO A 280 19.63 -17.22 -10.44
CA PRO A 280 20.47 -16.13 -9.94
C PRO A 280 19.76 -14.77 -10.03
N MET A 281 19.94 -13.93 -9.00
CA MET A 281 19.45 -12.55 -9.02
C MET A 281 20.18 -11.74 -10.11
N THR A 282 19.41 -11.03 -10.93
CA THR A 282 19.91 -10.12 -11.97
C THR A 282 19.91 -8.68 -11.46
N SER A 283 20.66 -7.79 -12.14
CA SER A 283 20.63 -6.34 -11.88
C SER A 283 19.35 -5.65 -12.36
N ASP A 284 18.58 -6.37 -13.16
CA ASP A 284 17.36 -5.98 -13.85
C ASP A 284 16.17 -6.67 -13.16
#